data_AF-A0AAW8DCU2-F1
#
_entry.id   AF-A0AAW8DCU2-F1
#
_cell.length_a   1.000
_cell.length_b   1.000
_cell.length_c   1.000
_cell.angle_alpha   90.00
_cell.angle_beta   90.00
_cell.angle_gamma   90.00
#
_symmetry.space_group_name_H-M   'P 1'
#
loop_
_entity.id
_entity.type
_entity.pdbx_description
1 polymer ?
#
loop_
_entity_poly.entity_id
_entity_poly.type
_entity_poly.pdbx_seq_one_letter_code
_entity_poly.pdbx_strand_id
1 'polypeptide(L)'
;MTERAPSGVVGNERLTALTGAVVLVLSVAEIATVPTLGSLIVAHFFIGVLLAGPVVAKTASTGWRFIRYYTRDPAYRRKGPPRLLLRLTAPLLVVSTLVLIGSGIALAITGPAPEILIRVHVVSFLFWLATLAVHVFAYVRRVPGLIADDWRRRTIQQKRGKPEPRGRRMRLAVNIAVLVLAAISAVLLLPTAAPWEGWRGQAVTGPGVLAVAVCIGTAVAVMVKRRKD
;
A
#
# COMPACT_ATOMS: atom_id res chain seq x y z
N MET A 1 24.66 28.20 -7.76
CA MET A 1 23.23 28.25 -8.14
C MET A 1 22.54 27.01 -7.58
N THR A 2 21.61 27.18 -6.64
CA THR A 2 20.87 26.07 -6.03
C THR A 2 19.78 25.59 -6.99
N GLU A 3 20.06 24.52 -7.75
CA GLU A 3 19.11 23.90 -8.66
C GLU A 3 17.88 23.42 -7.88
N ARG A 4 16.80 24.21 -7.87
CA ARG A 4 15.50 23.74 -7.35
C ARG A 4 15.05 22.60 -8.24
N ALA A 5 14.91 21.40 -7.67
CA ALA A 5 14.21 20.32 -8.34
C ALA A 5 12.85 20.86 -8.84
N PRO A 6 12.50 20.70 -10.12
CA PRO A 6 11.29 21.31 -10.67
C PRO A 6 10.07 20.79 -9.93
N SER A 7 9.12 21.69 -9.71
CA SER A 7 7.97 21.52 -8.81
C SER A 7 7.20 20.22 -9.02
N GLY A 8 7.13 19.72 -10.26
CA GLY A 8 6.48 18.45 -10.62
C GLY A 8 7.14 17.20 -10.05
N VAL A 9 8.48 17.13 -9.99
CA VAL A 9 9.21 15.97 -9.44
C VAL A 9 8.97 15.87 -7.94
N VAL A 10 9.17 16.98 -7.22
CA VAL A 10 8.95 17.05 -5.77
C VAL A 10 7.47 16.84 -5.43
N GLY A 11 6.56 17.35 -6.27
CA GLY A 11 5.12 17.14 -6.13
C GLY A 11 4.73 15.66 -6.23
N ASN A 12 5.20 14.97 -7.27
CA ASN A 12 4.97 13.55 -7.48
C ASN A 12 5.54 12.70 -6.33
N GLU A 13 6.77 12.98 -5.88
CA GLU A 13 7.39 12.27 -4.76
C GLU A 13 6.58 12.41 -3.46
N ARG A 14 6.11 13.62 -3.14
CA ARG A 14 5.30 13.87 -1.95
C ARG A 14 3.92 13.23 -2.04
N LEU A 15 3.34 13.17 -3.24
CA LEU A 15 2.07 12.47 -3.47
C LEU A 15 2.26 10.96 -3.26
N THR A 16 3.27 10.38 -3.91
CA THR A 16 3.65 8.97 -3.76
C THR A 16 3.89 8.60 -2.30
N ALA A 17 4.61 9.45 -1.55
CA ALA A 17 4.91 9.20 -0.14
C ALA A 17 3.63 9.22 0.73
N LEU A 18 2.77 10.22 0.56
CA LEU A 18 1.52 10.34 1.31
C LEU A 18 0.57 9.17 1.00
N THR A 19 0.30 8.94 -0.28
CA THR A 19 -0.56 7.83 -0.71
C THR A 19 0.05 6.48 -0.35
N GLY A 20 1.37 6.36 -0.39
CA GLY A 20 2.11 5.19 0.06
C GLY A 20 1.90 4.86 1.54
N ALA A 21 1.84 5.88 2.40
CA ALA A 21 1.53 5.71 3.82
C ALA A 21 0.08 5.28 4.04
N VAL A 22 -0.88 5.90 3.33
CA VAL A 22 -2.30 5.49 3.38
C VAL A 22 -2.46 4.03 2.97
N VAL A 23 -1.87 3.64 1.84
CA VAL A 23 -1.87 2.24 1.36
C VAL A 23 -1.29 1.29 2.41
N LEU A 24 -0.18 1.67 3.05
CA LEU A 24 0.44 0.83 4.08
C LEU A 24 -0.47 0.65 5.31
N VAL A 25 -1.09 1.73 5.80
CA VAL A 25 -2.01 1.67 6.95
C VAL A 25 -3.22 0.80 6.64
N LEU A 26 -3.87 1.01 5.49
CA LEU A 26 -5.00 0.19 5.06
C LEU A 26 -4.60 -1.27 4.83
N SER A 27 -3.41 -1.53 4.27
CA SER A 27 -2.87 -2.89 4.12
C SER A 27 -2.70 -3.60 5.45
N VAL A 28 -2.19 -2.91 6.48
CA VAL A 28 -2.04 -3.47 7.83
C VAL A 28 -3.42 -3.76 8.45
N ALA A 29 -4.38 -2.84 8.30
CA ALA A 29 -5.74 -3.04 8.77
C ALA A 29 -6.40 -4.25 8.09
N GLU A 30 -6.24 -4.39 6.76
CA GLU A 30 -6.74 -5.52 5.99
C GLU A 30 -6.13 -6.84 6.47
N ILE A 31 -4.80 -6.91 6.61
CA ILE A 31 -4.11 -8.11 7.13
C ILE A 31 -4.63 -8.49 8.53
N ALA A 32 -4.93 -7.50 9.38
CA ALA A 32 -5.43 -7.73 10.72
C ALA A 32 -6.83 -8.38 10.74
N THR A 33 -7.59 -8.32 9.65
CA THR A 33 -8.89 -9.02 9.54
C THR A 33 -8.75 -10.52 9.29
N VAL A 34 -7.63 -10.96 8.72
CA VAL A 34 -7.43 -12.34 8.23
C VAL A 34 -7.50 -13.41 9.34
N PRO A 35 -6.88 -13.25 10.53
CA PRO A 35 -6.88 -14.30 11.56
C PRO A 35 -8.28 -14.71 12.04
N THR A 36 -9.23 -13.78 11.98
CA THR A 36 -10.63 -13.99 12.38
C THR A 36 -11.57 -13.58 11.25
N LEU A 37 -11.24 -13.99 10.02
CA LEU A 37 -11.97 -13.58 8.82
C LEU A 37 -13.47 -13.90 8.91
N GLY A 38 -13.86 -15.00 9.56
CA GLY A 38 -15.27 -15.34 9.76
C GLY A 38 -16.08 -14.21 10.41
N SER A 39 -15.61 -13.66 11.53
CA SER A 39 -16.30 -12.56 12.23
C SER A 39 -16.02 -11.18 11.62
N LEU A 40 -14.91 -11.02 10.90
CA LEU A 40 -14.48 -9.75 10.31
C LEU A 40 -14.68 -9.67 8.79
N ILE A 41 -15.48 -10.56 8.19
CA ILE A 41 -15.62 -10.64 6.73
C ILE A 41 -16.16 -9.34 6.13
N VAL A 42 -17.12 -8.69 6.81
CA VAL A 42 -17.66 -7.39 6.39
C VAL A 42 -16.58 -6.31 6.44
N ALA A 43 -15.73 -6.32 7.47
CA ALA A 43 -14.62 -5.38 7.60
C ALA A 43 -13.56 -5.63 6.53
N HIS A 44 -13.23 -6.89 6.24
CA HIS A 44 -12.31 -7.28 5.17
C HIS A 44 -12.79 -6.78 3.80
N PHE A 45 -14.08 -7.02 3.47
CA PHE A 45 -14.67 -6.51 2.24
C PHE A 45 -14.58 -4.99 2.14
N PHE A 46 -14.97 -4.30 3.21
CA PHE A 46 -14.98 -2.85 3.23
C PHE A 46 -13.58 -2.26 3.07
N ILE A 47 -12.61 -2.74 3.86
CA ILE A 47 -11.24 -2.24 3.85
C ILE A 47 -10.54 -2.61 2.54
N GLY A 48 -10.74 -3.83 2.02
CA GLY A 48 -10.21 -4.28 0.73
C GLY A 48 -10.67 -3.43 -0.46
N VAL A 49 -11.96 -3.10 -0.53
CA VAL A 49 -12.49 -2.19 -1.57
C VAL A 49 -11.98 -0.77 -1.35
N LEU A 50 -11.96 -0.28 -0.10
CA LEU A 50 -11.43 1.05 0.24
C LEU A 50 -9.95 1.18 -0.17
N LEU A 51 -9.15 0.13 0.01
CA LEU A 51 -7.73 0.07 -0.34
C LEU A 51 -7.48 0.19 -1.85
N ALA A 52 -8.42 -0.26 -2.69
CA ALA A 52 -8.28 -0.22 -4.15
C ALA A 52 -8.02 1.19 -4.69
N GLY A 53 -8.73 2.21 -4.19
CA GLY A 53 -8.55 3.60 -4.61
C GLY A 53 -7.11 4.10 -4.37
N PRO A 54 -6.63 4.14 -3.12
CA PRO A 54 -5.26 4.57 -2.81
C PRO A 54 -4.19 3.75 -3.53
N VAL A 55 -4.42 2.45 -3.77
CA VAL A 55 -3.51 1.62 -4.57
C VAL A 55 -3.44 2.09 -6.02
N VAL A 56 -4.57 2.40 -6.66
CA VAL A 56 -4.60 2.97 -8.01
C VAL A 56 -3.84 4.29 -8.04
N ALA A 57 -4.10 5.19 -7.08
CA ALA A 57 -3.40 6.46 -7.01
C ALA A 57 -1.89 6.32 -6.80
N LYS A 58 -1.44 5.40 -5.94
CA LYS A 58 -0.02 5.09 -5.71
C LYS A 58 0.63 4.52 -6.96
N THR A 59 -0.04 3.59 -7.62
CA THR A 59 0.44 2.93 -8.84
C THR A 59 0.54 3.93 -9.98
N ALA A 60 -0.45 4.81 -10.15
CA ALA A 60 -0.41 5.90 -11.13
C ALA A 60 0.73 6.88 -10.84
N SER A 61 0.91 7.30 -9.58
CA SER A 61 1.98 8.25 -9.21
C SER A 61 3.38 7.66 -9.43
N THR A 62 3.59 6.39 -9.06
CA THR A 62 4.87 5.69 -9.27
C THR A 62 5.11 5.34 -10.74
N GLY A 63 4.06 4.93 -11.47
CA GLY A 63 4.07 4.69 -12.91
C GLY A 63 4.39 5.96 -13.70
N TRP A 64 3.85 7.11 -13.29
CA TRP A 64 4.19 8.40 -13.89
C TRP A 64 5.69 8.69 -13.79
N ARG A 65 6.28 8.50 -12.61
CA ARG A 65 7.73 8.65 -12.42
C ARG A 65 8.53 7.70 -13.31
N PHE A 66 8.09 6.44 -13.41
CA PHE A 66 8.71 5.44 -14.27
C PHE A 66 8.68 5.90 -15.73
N ILE A 67 7.50 6.22 -16.25
CA ILE A 67 7.31 6.68 -17.64
C ILE A 67 8.17 7.91 -17.93
N ARG A 68 8.14 8.95 -17.09
CA ARG A 68 8.97 10.16 -17.28
C ARG A 68 10.46 9.88 -17.26
N TYR A 69 10.92 8.97 -16.40
CA TYR A 69 12.33 8.58 -16.37
C TYR A 69 12.77 7.92 -17.68
N TYR A 70 12.01 6.95 -18.19
CA TYR A 70 12.37 6.20 -19.39
C TYR A 70 12.09 6.95 -20.70
N THR A 71 11.14 7.89 -20.70
CA THR A 71 10.94 8.86 -21.80
C THR A 71 11.95 10.01 -21.77
N ARG A 72 12.96 9.93 -20.89
CA ARG A 72 14.10 10.83 -20.79
C ARG A 72 13.76 12.27 -20.40
N ASP A 73 12.70 12.50 -19.63
CA ASP A 73 12.46 13.83 -19.04
C ASP A 73 13.71 14.28 -18.24
N PRO A 74 14.30 15.46 -18.54
CA PRO A 74 15.54 15.92 -17.91
C PRO A 74 15.44 16.02 -16.39
N ALA A 75 14.31 16.47 -15.87
CA ALA A 75 14.08 16.62 -14.43
C ALA A 75 14.00 15.29 -13.70
N TYR A 76 13.27 14.32 -14.27
CA TYR A 76 13.13 12.99 -13.67
C TYR A 76 14.43 12.18 -13.81
N ARG A 77 15.22 12.40 -14.88
CA ARG A 77 16.55 11.80 -15.02
C ARG A 77 17.58 12.35 -14.05
N ARG A 78 17.60 13.66 -13.79
CA ARG A 78 18.50 14.29 -12.79
C ARG A 78 18.29 13.72 -11.38
N LYS A 79 17.06 13.28 -11.06
CA LYS A 79 16.76 12.58 -9.79
C LYS A 79 17.43 11.21 -9.66
N GLY A 80 17.85 10.61 -10.79
CA GLY A 80 18.49 9.31 -10.84
C GLY A 80 17.52 8.13 -10.92
N PRO A 81 18.02 6.94 -11.31
CA PRO A 81 17.22 5.74 -11.46
C PRO A 81 16.61 5.27 -10.12
N PRO A 82 15.46 4.58 -10.15
CA PRO A 82 15.02 3.77 -9.01
C PRO A 82 16.10 2.74 -8.66
N ARG A 83 16.28 2.41 -7.38
CA ARG A 83 17.26 1.40 -6.95
C ARG A 83 16.97 0.06 -7.60
N LEU A 84 18.01 -0.64 -8.06
CA LEU A 84 17.89 -1.85 -8.88
C LEU A 84 17.01 -2.93 -8.22
N LEU A 85 17.24 -3.26 -6.95
CA LEU A 85 16.43 -4.23 -6.20
C LEU A 85 14.94 -3.83 -6.20
N LEU A 86 14.64 -2.54 -5.99
CA LEU A 86 13.27 -2.03 -6.00
C LEU A 86 12.65 -2.06 -7.39
N ARG A 87 13.48 -1.94 -8.43
CA ARG A 87 13.07 -2.03 -9.84
C ARG A 87 12.60 -3.43 -10.22
N LEU A 88 13.14 -4.46 -9.57
CA LEU A 88 12.76 -5.86 -9.76
C LEU A 88 11.57 -6.25 -8.86
N THR A 89 11.57 -5.82 -7.60
CA THR A 89 10.48 -6.16 -6.67
C THR A 89 9.19 -5.37 -6.94
N ALA A 90 9.28 -4.15 -7.49
CA ALA A 90 8.10 -3.31 -7.70
C ALA A 90 7.10 -3.89 -8.71
N PRO A 91 7.51 -4.39 -9.90
CA PRO A 91 6.58 -5.06 -10.81
C PRO A 91 5.87 -6.26 -10.17
N LEU A 92 6.60 -7.09 -9.42
CA LEU A 92 6.03 -8.24 -8.72
C LEU A 92 4.98 -7.80 -7.69
N LEU A 93 5.30 -6.79 -6.88
CA LEU A 93 4.38 -6.24 -5.90
C LEU A 93 3.16 -5.58 -6.57
N VAL A 94 3.33 -4.86 -7.67
CA VAL A 94 2.21 -4.24 -8.39
C VAL A 94 1.29 -5.31 -8.97
N VAL A 95 1.83 -6.29 -9.68
CA VAL A 95 1.04 -7.37 -10.28
C VAL A 95 0.31 -8.16 -9.20
N SER A 96 1.00 -8.56 -8.12
CA SER A 96 0.35 -9.29 -7.03
C SER A 96 -0.73 -8.48 -6.32
N THR A 97 -0.52 -7.16 -6.15
CA THR A 97 -1.55 -6.26 -5.58
C THR A 97 -2.77 -6.19 -6.48
N LEU A 98 -2.58 -6.04 -7.79
CA LEU A 98 -3.68 -5.96 -8.76
C LEU A 98 -4.46 -7.27 -8.83
N VAL A 99 -3.78 -8.42 -8.81
CA VAL A 99 -4.42 -9.74 -8.78
C VAL A 99 -5.17 -9.95 -7.46
N LEU A 100 -4.58 -9.57 -6.31
CA LEU A 100 -5.21 -9.70 -5.00
C LEU A 100 -6.50 -8.85 -4.91
N ILE A 101 -6.42 -7.56 -5.23
CA ILE A 101 -7.57 -6.66 -5.19
C ILE A 101 -8.60 -7.04 -6.25
N GLY A 102 -8.15 -7.35 -7.48
CA GLY A 102 -9.04 -7.74 -8.57
C GLY A 102 -9.80 -9.03 -8.28
N SER A 103 -9.13 -10.05 -7.73
CA SER A 103 -9.81 -11.28 -7.30
C SER A 103 -10.75 -11.05 -6.12
N GLY A 104 -10.41 -10.14 -5.18
CA GLY A 104 -11.30 -9.78 -4.08
C GLY A 104 -12.57 -9.07 -4.54
N ILE A 105 -12.45 -8.13 -5.48
CA ILE A 105 -13.61 -7.48 -6.11
C ILE A 105 -14.44 -8.48 -6.91
N ALA A 106 -13.79 -9.39 -7.66
CA ALA A 106 -14.49 -10.46 -8.37
C ALA A 106 -15.29 -11.34 -7.41
N LEU A 107 -14.70 -11.76 -6.28
CA LEU A 107 -15.37 -12.51 -5.22
C LEU A 107 -16.53 -11.75 -4.58
N ALA A 108 -16.40 -10.43 -4.42
CA ALA A 108 -17.50 -9.61 -3.96
C ALA A 108 -18.69 -9.67 -4.92
N ILE A 109 -18.45 -9.65 -6.23
CA ILE A 109 -19.53 -9.69 -7.23
C ILE A 109 -20.10 -11.10 -7.40
N THR A 110 -19.26 -12.13 -7.41
CA THR A 110 -19.68 -13.51 -7.74
C THR A 110 -20.11 -14.33 -6.52
N GLY A 111 -19.83 -13.87 -5.31
CA GLY A 111 -20.03 -14.64 -4.10
C GLY A 111 -19.03 -15.81 -3.96
N PRO A 112 -19.25 -16.73 -2.98
CA PRO A 112 -18.28 -17.75 -2.60
C PRO A 112 -18.21 -18.97 -3.55
N ALA A 113 -19.09 -19.06 -4.55
CA ALA A 113 -19.19 -20.25 -5.40
C ALA A 113 -17.93 -20.55 -6.24
N PRO A 114 -17.22 -19.56 -6.85
CA PRO A 114 -16.07 -19.86 -7.67
C PRO A 114 -14.82 -20.18 -6.84
N GLU A 115 -14.57 -21.45 -6.55
CA GLU A 115 -13.40 -21.90 -5.78
C GLU A 115 -12.07 -21.39 -6.35
N ILE A 116 -11.96 -21.30 -7.68
CA ILE A 116 -10.75 -20.82 -8.34
C ILE A 116 -10.43 -19.37 -7.96
N LEU A 117 -11.45 -18.52 -7.79
CA LEU A 117 -11.24 -17.12 -7.38
C LEU A 117 -10.75 -17.06 -5.93
N ILE A 118 -11.28 -17.90 -5.05
CA ILE A 118 -10.79 -18.03 -3.66
C ILE A 118 -9.31 -18.43 -3.66
N ARG A 119 -8.94 -19.45 -4.45
CA ARG A 119 -7.54 -19.90 -4.56
C ARG A 119 -6.63 -18.81 -5.10
N VAL A 120 -7.03 -18.12 -6.17
CA VAL A 120 -6.26 -16.99 -6.73
C VAL A 120 -6.09 -15.89 -5.70
N HIS A 121 -7.15 -15.53 -4.98
CA HIS A 121 -7.11 -14.51 -3.94
C HIS A 121 -6.13 -14.87 -2.81
N VAL A 122 -6.21 -16.09 -2.29
CA VAL A 122 -5.32 -16.56 -1.21
C VAL A 122 -3.87 -16.69 -1.69
N VAL A 123 -3.62 -17.28 -2.85
CA VAL A 123 -2.26 -17.45 -3.38
C VAL A 123 -1.62 -16.09 -3.69
N SER A 124 -2.38 -15.19 -4.31
CA SER A 124 -1.91 -13.83 -4.56
C SER A 124 -1.68 -13.06 -3.25
N PHE A 125 -2.51 -13.25 -2.22
CA PHE A 125 -2.29 -12.70 -0.88
C PHE A 125 -0.95 -13.14 -0.29
N LEU A 126 -0.63 -14.44 -0.31
CA LEU A 126 0.64 -14.94 0.24
C LEU A 126 1.85 -14.38 -0.50
N PHE A 127 1.80 -14.35 -1.84
CA PHE A 127 2.87 -13.78 -2.65
C PHE A 127 3.00 -12.26 -2.48
N TRP A 128 1.87 -11.56 -2.40
CA TRP A 128 1.80 -10.14 -2.10
C TRP A 128 2.38 -9.83 -0.71
N LEU A 129 2.05 -10.62 0.30
CA LEU A 129 2.52 -10.42 1.66
C LEU A 129 4.05 -10.57 1.74
N ALA A 130 4.61 -11.58 1.08
CA ALA A 130 6.06 -11.76 0.99
C ALA A 130 6.76 -10.59 0.27
N THR A 131 6.24 -10.18 -0.88
CA THR A 131 6.81 -9.05 -1.65
C THR A 131 6.64 -7.71 -0.94
N LEU A 132 5.51 -7.48 -0.27
CA LEU A 132 5.27 -6.31 0.56
C LEU A 132 6.24 -6.29 1.74
N ALA A 133 6.46 -7.41 2.43
CA ALA A 133 7.41 -7.50 3.53
C ALA A 133 8.82 -7.08 3.09
N VAL A 134 9.32 -7.64 1.98
CA VAL A 134 10.61 -7.24 1.38
C VAL A 134 10.64 -5.75 1.03
N HIS A 135 9.57 -5.25 0.39
CA HIS A 135 9.47 -3.86 -0.01
C HIS A 135 9.48 -2.90 1.19
N VAL A 136 8.60 -3.13 2.17
CA VAL A 136 8.54 -2.34 3.40
C VAL A 136 9.88 -2.41 4.10
N PHE A 137 10.49 -3.58 4.23
CA PHE A 137 11.76 -3.73 4.90
C PHE A 137 12.91 -2.93 4.27
N ALA A 138 12.97 -2.89 2.93
CA ALA A 138 13.93 -2.07 2.20
C ALA A 138 13.78 -0.56 2.49
N TYR A 139 12.59 -0.12 2.92
CA TYR A 139 12.26 1.27 3.23
C TYR A 139 12.17 1.59 4.74
N VAL A 140 11.75 0.65 5.59
CA VAL A 140 11.42 0.84 7.02
C VAL A 140 12.62 1.27 7.84
N ARG A 141 13.84 0.96 7.37
CA ARG A 141 15.09 1.38 8.02
C ARG A 141 15.51 2.81 7.71
N ARG A 142 14.96 3.44 6.67
CA ARG A 142 15.33 4.81 6.25
C ARG A 142 14.22 5.82 6.49
N VAL A 143 12.97 5.37 6.46
CA VAL A 143 11.79 6.25 6.49
C VAL A 143 11.52 6.90 7.86
N PRO A 144 11.67 6.23 9.02
CA PRO A 144 11.36 6.84 10.33
C PRO A 144 12.23 8.06 10.66
N GLY A 145 13.54 7.98 10.41
CA GLY A 145 14.46 9.11 10.63
C GLY A 145 14.15 10.30 9.72
N LEU A 146 13.82 10.03 8.46
CA LEU A 146 13.41 11.07 7.50
C LEU A 146 12.07 11.70 7.87
N ILE A 147 11.10 10.92 8.35
CA ILE A 147 9.80 11.43 8.81
C ILE A 147 9.95 12.26 10.09
N ALA A 148 10.76 11.80 11.05
CA ALA A 148 11.03 12.54 12.28
C ALA A 148 11.73 13.87 12.01
N ASP A 149 12.71 13.88 11.10
CA ASP A 149 13.40 15.10 10.67
C ASP A 149 12.47 16.04 9.89
N ASP A 150 11.64 15.53 8.99
CA ASP A 150 10.66 16.35 8.25
C ASP A 150 9.56 16.89 9.17
N TRP A 151 9.16 16.14 10.21
CA TRP A 151 8.21 16.64 11.21
C TRP A 151 8.85 17.74 12.05
N ARG A 152 10.05 17.53 12.58
CA ARG A 152 10.80 18.52 13.37
C ARG A 152 11.06 19.80 12.56
N ARG A 153 11.51 19.67 11.31
CA ARG A 153 11.71 20.80 10.39
C ARG A 153 10.39 21.51 10.06
N ARG A 154 9.28 20.78 9.91
CA ARG A 154 7.96 21.36 9.71
C ARG A 154 7.50 22.17 10.92
N THR A 155 7.57 21.62 12.13
CA THR A 155 7.20 22.34 13.36
C THR A 155 7.99 23.64 13.49
N ILE A 156 9.28 23.61 13.16
CA ILE A 156 10.14 24.80 13.18
C ILE A 156 9.75 25.80 12.08
N GLN A 157 9.44 25.36 10.86
CA GLN A 157 9.05 26.27 9.78
C GLN A 157 7.65 26.87 9.97
N GLN A 158 6.74 26.11 10.57
CA GLN A 158 5.39 26.54 10.90
C GLN A 158 5.40 27.57 12.05
N LYS A 159 6.22 27.34 13.09
CA LYS A 159 6.51 28.35 14.13
C LYS A 159 7.17 29.61 13.57
N ARG A 160 7.88 29.52 12.44
CA ARG A 160 8.52 30.64 11.73
C ARG A 160 7.60 31.32 10.69
N GLY A 161 6.32 30.99 10.64
CA GLY A 161 5.34 31.63 9.76
C GLY A 161 5.59 31.43 8.25
N LYS A 162 6.36 30.40 7.85
CA LYS A 162 6.65 30.17 6.43
C LYS A 162 5.40 29.63 5.71
N PRO A 163 5.10 30.13 4.49
CA PRO A 163 3.93 29.70 3.72
C PRO A 163 3.99 28.20 3.41
N GLU A 164 2.80 27.57 3.33
CA GLU A 164 2.70 26.15 3.04
C GLU A 164 3.42 25.76 1.74
N PRO A 165 4.03 24.57 1.67
CA PRO A 165 4.63 24.11 0.43
C PRO A 165 3.59 24.03 -0.70
N ARG A 166 3.85 24.74 -1.81
CA ARG A 166 3.00 24.73 -3.01
C ARG A 166 2.55 23.30 -3.38
N GLY A 167 1.26 23.15 -3.68
CA GLY A 167 0.64 21.88 -4.06
C GLY A 167 0.24 20.94 -2.91
N ARG A 168 0.38 21.33 -1.62
CA ARG A 168 -0.10 20.51 -0.48
C ARG A 168 -1.59 20.25 -0.55
N ARG A 169 -2.40 21.30 -0.73
CA ARG A 169 -3.86 21.20 -0.85
C ARG A 169 -4.28 20.23 -1.95
N MET A 170 -3.66 20.33 -3.12
CA MET A 170 -3.94 19.42 -4.24
C MET A 170 -3.63 17.95 -3.90
N ARG A 171 -2.48 17.66 -3.26
CA ARG A 171 -2.14 16.29 -2.86
C ARG A 171 -3.12 15.71 -1.83
N LEU A 172 -3.55 16.54 -0.88
CA LEU A 172 -4.58 16.16 0.09
C LEU A 172 -5.91 15.92 -0.63
N ALA A 173 -6.32 16.83 -1.52
CA ALA A 173 -7.55 16.69 -2.29
C ALA A 173 -7.57 15.40 -3.12
N VAL A 174 -6.47 15.05 -3.80
CA VAL A 174 -6.36 13.78 -4.53
C VAL A 174 -6.53 12.57 -3.61
N ASN A 175 -5.85 12.54 -2.47
CA ASN A 175 -5.98 11.40 -1.54
C ASN A 175 -7.39 11.32 -0.94
N ILE A 176 -7.97 12.46 -0.55
CA ILE A 176 -9.33 12.52 -0.02
C ILE A 176 -10.34 12.09 -1.08
N ALA A 177 -10.26 12.61 -2.30
CA ALA A 177 -11.16 12.26 -3.39
C ALA A 177 -11.11 10.75 -3.70
N VAL A 178 -9.91 10.18 -3.78
CA VAL A 178 -9.72 8.75 -4.01
C VAL A 178 -10.26 7.91 -2.85
N LEU A 179 -10.05 8.34 -1.60
CA LEU A 179 -10.61 7.67 -0.43
C LEU A 179 -12.13 7.76 -0.38
N VAL A 180 -12.71 8.92 -0.70
CA VAL A 180 -14.17 9.12 -0.73
C VAL A 180 -14.80 8.25 -1.81
N LEU A 181 -14.25 8.26 -3.03
CA LEU A 181 -14.75 7.41 -4.12
C LEU A 181 -14.65 5.92 -3.77
N ALA A 182 -13.54 5.50 -3.16
CA ALA A 182 -13.36 4.12 -2.72
C ALA A 182 -14.28 3.77 -1.55
N ALA A 183 -14.53 4.69 -0.61
CA ALA A 183 -15.47 4.49 0.49
C ALA A 183 -16.91 4.38 -0.01
N ILE A 184 -17.33 5.22 -0.96
CA ILE A 184 -18.65 5.11 -1.60
C ILE A 184 -18.77 3.74 -2.27
N SER A 185 -17.76 3.32 -3.03
CA SER A 185 -17.74 2.00 -3.69
C SER A 185 -17.82 0.86 -2.68
N ALA A 186 -17.09 0.96 -1.57
CA ALA A 186 -17.11 -0.02 -0.49
C ALA A 186 -18.50 -0.13 0.15
N VAL A 187 -19.15 1.01 0.43
CA VAL A 187 -20.53 1.05 0.97
C VAL A 187 -21.51 0.41 -0.02
N LEU A 188 -21.42 0.74 -1.31
CA LEU A 188 -22.30 0.17 -2.34
C LEU A 188 -22.12 -1.35 -2.49
N LEU A 189 -20.92 -1.88 -2.23
CA LEU A 189 -20.65 -3.31 -2.28
C LEU A 189 -20.95 -4.05 -0.97
N LEU A 190 -21.25 -3.37 0.15
CA LEU A 190 -21.54 -4.04 1.42
C LEU A 190 -22.63 -5.13 1.36
N PRO A 191 -23.74 -4.96 0.62
CA PRO A 191 -24.75 -6.02 0.52
C PRO A 191 -24.22 -7.34 -0.05
N THR A 192 -23.14 -7.28 -0.84
CA THR A 192 -22.51 -8.48 -1.41
C THR A 192 -21.72 -9.31 -0.40
N ALA A 193 -21.54 -8.81 0.84
CA ALA A 193 -20.95 -9.56 1.93
C ALA A 193 -21.95 -10.55 2.57
N ALA A 194 -23.26 -10.38 2.38
CA ALA A 194 -24.28 -11.21 3.03
C ALA A 194 -24.16 -12.73 2.73
N PRO A 195 -23.85 -13.18 1.49
CA PRO A 195 -23.62 -14.60 1.20
C PRO A 195 -22.43 -15.20 1.93
N TRP A 196 -21.52 -14.37 2.44
CA TRP A 196 -20.32 -14.79 3.16
C TRP A 196 -20.54 -14.94 4.67
N GLU A 197 -21.72 -14.60 5.19
CA GLU A 197 -22.04 -14.77 6.61
C GLU A 197 -22.01 -16.25 7.05
N GLY A 198 -22.25 -17.19 6.13
CA GLY A 198 -22.11 -18.63 6.39
C GLY A 198 -20.66 -19.07 6.64
N TRP A 199 -19.66 -18.27 6.25
CA TRP A 199 -18.23 -18.53 6.53
C TRP A 199 -17.79 -18.14 7.94
N ARG A 200 -18.69 -17.58 8.77
CA ARG A 200 -18.41 -17.09 10.15
C ARG A 200 -17.77 -18.13 11.09
N GLY A 201 -17.85 -19.43 10.78
CA GLY A 201 -17.29 -20.52 11.59
C GLY A 201 -15.95 -21.10 11.09
N GLN A 202 -15.46 -20.72 9.91
CA GLN A 202 -14.18 -21.24 9.39
C GLN A 202 -13.03 -20.33 9.81
N ALA A 203 -12.23 -20.78 10.77
CA ALA A 203 -10.95 -20.15 11.02
C ALA A 203 -10.09 -20.27 9.75
N VAL A 204 -9.76 -19.16 9.11
CA VAL A 204 -8.69 -19.12 8.08
C VAL A 204 -7.33 -19.13 8.79
N THR A 205 -7.17 -20.03 9.76
CA THR A 205 -5.91 -20.42 10.37
C THR A 205 -5.32 -21.56 9.56
N GLY A 206 -5.25 -21.39 8.23
CA GLY A 206 -4.60 -22.35 7.37
C GLY A 206 -3.11 -22.43 7.71
N PRO A 207 -2.46 -23.60 7.57
CA PRO A 207 -1.02 -23.77 7.77
C PRO A 207 -0.18 -22.72 7.03
N GLY A 208 -0.65 -22.25 5.87
CA GLY A 208 0.02 -21.22 5.06
C GLY A 208 0.04 -19.82 5.69
N VAL A 209 -1.03 -19.39 6.36
CA VAL A 209 -1.08 -18.07 7.02
C VAL A 209 -0.18 -18.08 8.26
N LEU A 210 -0.22 -19.17 9.03
CA LEU A 210 0.65 -19.38 10.18
C LEU A 210 2.12 -19.50 9.76
N ALA A 211 2.43 -20.27 8.71
CA ALA A 211 3.79 -20.40 8.20
C ALA A 211 4.36 -19.06 7.71
N VAL A 212 3.59 -18.26 6.95
CA VAL A 212 4.05 -16.95 6.51
C VAL A 212 4.19 -15.98 7.68
N ALA A 213 3.26 -15.98 8.64
CA ALA A 213 3.38 -15.17 9.85
C ALA A 213 4.61 -15.55 10.69
N VAL A 214 4.90 -16.85 10.83
CA VAL A 214 6.08 -17.37 11.52
C VAL A 214 7.36 -17.06 10.75
N CYS A 215 7.38 -17.18 9.42
CA CYS A 215 8.53 -16.81 8.59
C CYS A 215 8.81 -15.31 8.66
N ILE A 216 7.77 -14.46 8.65
CA ILE A 216 7.91 -13.01 8.83
C ILE A 216 8.39 -12.72 10.26
N GLY A 217 7.79 -13.35 11.28
CA GLY A 217 8.17 -13.17 12.68
C GLY A 217 9.61 -13.61 12.98
N THR A 218 10.04 -14.75 12.45
CA THR A 218 11.42 -15.25 12.58
C THR A 218 12.41 -14.38 11.81
N ALA A 219 12.09 -13.94 10.59
CA ALA A 219 12.91 -12.97 9.87
C ALA A 219 13.04 -11.66 10.66
N VAL A 220 11.96 -11.15 11.26
CA VAL A 220 12.01 -9.97 12.14
C VAL A 220 12.88 -10.23 13.37
N ALA A 221 12.72 -11.38 14.04
CA ALA A 221 13.45 -11.73 15.26
C ALA A 221 14.97 -11.90 15.03
N VAL A 222 15.37 -12.64 13.98
CA VAL A 222 16.79 -12.81 13.59
C VAL A 222 17.45 -11.46 13.31
N MET A 223 16.70 -10.53 12.73
CA MET A 223 17.21 -9.22 12.34
C MET A 223 17.23 -8.20 13.48
N VAL A 224 16.36 -8.34 14.49
CA VAL A 224 16.46 -7.61 15.76
C VAL A 224 17.64 -8.14 16.59
N LYS A 225 17.96 -9.44 16.50
CA LYS A 225 19.11 -10.04 17.17
C LYS A 225 20.45 -9.53 16.62
N ARG A 226 20.60 -9.43 15.29
CA ARG A 226 21.77 -8.79 14.61
C ARG A 226 21.97 -7.29 14.91
N ARG A 227 21.17 -6.72 15.82
CA ARG A 227 21.19 -5.32 16.25
C ARG A 227 21.88 -5.14 17.61
N LYS A 228 22.13 -6.25 18.32
CA LYS A 228 22.78 -6.29 19.65
C LYS A 228 24.24 -6.77 19.59
N ASP A 229 24.68 -7.25 18.43
CA ASP A 229 26.07 -7.61 18.11
C ASP A 229 26.65 -6.50 17.21
#